data_AF-A0A8J6JTH9-F1
#
_entry.id   AF-A0A8J6JTH9-F1
#
_cell.length_a   1.000
_cell.length_b   1.000
_cell.length_c   1.000
_cell.angle_alpha   90.00
_cell.angle_beta   90.00
_cell.angle_gamma   90.00
#
_symmetry.space_group_name_H-M   'P 1'
#
loop_
_entity.id
_entity.type
_entity.pdbx_description
1 polymer ?
#
loop_
_entity_poly.entity_id
_entity_poly.type
_entity_poly.pdbx_seq_one_letter_code
_entity_poly.pdbx_strand_id
1 'polypeptide(L)'
;MFLEKTQWNYGTSTRWSHAAVLTTFTSARRYADCTILLLPQLEAGLRLTFCAVNGCPERMLTAESTSLYTTFDEILSKHLNDGSQNLLPGTLGESAMEFLWDVLNHSEGPRVRDHLSHGEIQLWEFPKPLASELLGFSIVLLHKYLEENSFDKEDIAVLYPVIASVGSYQSRFHPVALVQKQVLQCCESLQKWDLLPIPSLGETNELQDSVDHTLSFYSEIEQIFHLLHNQGKTCFTTEDCSNWLQTDKWVVSLQELCRERISNLYCPRSVLEAVVVLRKISTQCYQVSDNIVSTSQLRYQQWQSKTLRSRQRQNYRRLLCSVQSLSPVLRLIITIVILNLHNIHNVSKTPDSEYQLYLKYLRSILQYTENMSTCSSPQNNRWDKAVQMTSTIMLKIKAFNEKNKAV
;
A
#
# COMPACT_ATOMS: atom_id res chain seq x y z
N MET A 1 -43.91 -15.71 -3.38
CA MET A 1 -45.14 -15.17 -4.01
C MET A 1 -45.05 -13.65 -4.31
N PHE A 2 -43.85 -13.09 -4.50
CA PHE A 2 -43.62 -11.68 -4.87
C PHE A 2 -42.61 -11.55 -6.04
N LEU A 3 -42.43 -12.62 -6.81
CA LEU A 3 -41.52 -12.67 -7.97
C LEU A 3 -42.24 -12.98 -9.30
N GLU A 4 -43.58 -13.04 -9.32
CA GLU A 4 -44.34 -13.42 -10.53
C GLU A 4 -45.15 -12.28 -11.18
N LYS A 5 -45.01 -11.02 -10.71
CA LYS A 5 -45.78 -9.88 -11.26
C LYS A 5 -44.95 -8.68 -11.70
N THR A 6 -43.71 -8.91 -12.09
CA THR A 6 -42.89 -7.91 -12.76
C THR A 6 -42.23 -8.51 -13.99
N GLN A 7 -43.06 -8.86 -14.99
CA GLN A 7 -42.60 -8.92 -16.37
C GLN A 7 -42.19 -7.50 -16.78
N TRP A 8 -40.94 -7.15 -16.49
CA TRP A 8 -40.31 -5.95 -17.03
C TRP A 8 -40.01 -6.18 -18.51
N ASN A 9 -40.88 -5.69 -19.38
CA ASN A 9 -40.57 -5.50 -20.79
C ASN A 9 -39.54 -4.36 -20.93
N TYR A 10 -38.26 -4.64 -20.66
CA TYR A 10 -37.15 -3.78 -21.08
C TYR A 10 -36.94 -3.93 -22.59
N GLY A 11 -37.75 -3.20 -23.36
CA GLY A 11 -37.69 -3.17 -24.82
C GLY A 11 -36.40 -2.53 -25.34
N THR A 12 -35.64 -3.30 -26.13
CA THR A 12 -34.64 -2.91 -27.14
C THR A 12 -33.45 -2.02 -26.73
N SER A 13 -33.58 -0.96 -25.93
CA SER A 13 -32.52 0.02 -25.64
C SER A 13 -31.34 -0.55 -24.84
N THR A 14 -31.58 -1.49 -23.92
CA THR A 14 -30.57 -2.14 -23.08
C THR A 14 -29.80 -3.26 -23.80
N ARG A 15 -30.36 -3.84 -24.87
CA ARG A 15 -29.62 -4.79 -25.71
C ARG A 15 -28.51 -4.11 -26.53
N TRP A 16 -28.71 -2.84 -26.90
CA TRP A 16 -27.69 -2.05 -27.59
C TRP A 16 -26.54 -1.62 -26.66
N SER A 17 -26.77 -1.41 -25.36
CA SER A 17 -25.73 -0.94 -24.43
C SER A 17 -24.66 -2.00 -24.13
N HIS A 18 -25.05 -3.25 -23.86
CA HIS A 18 -24.11 -4.33 -23.53
C HIS A 18 -23.29 -4.75 -24.77
N ALA A 19 -23.94 -4.89 -25.92
CA ALA A 19 -23.26 -5.15 -27.18
C ALA A 19 -22.31 -3.99 -27.53
N ALA A 20 -22.74 -2.73 -27.34
CA ALA A 20 -21.87 -1.57 -27.56
C ALA A 20 -20.66 -1.53 -26.61
N VAL A 21 -20.80 -1.91 -25.33
CA VAL A 21 -19.66 -2.06 -24.41
C VAL A 21 -18.64 -3.05 -24.96
N LEU A 22 -19.09 -4.23 -25.39
CA LEU A 22 -18.19 -5.25 -25.93
C LEU A 22 -17.59 -4.84 -27.28
N THR A 23 -18.36 -4.23 -28.18
CA THR A 23 -17.88 -3.74 -29.48
C THR A 23 -16.88 -2.60 -29.33
N THR A 24 -17.12 -1.66 -28.41
CA THR A 24 -16.19 -0.56 -28.14
C THR A 24 -14.88 -1.06 -27.55
N PHE A 25 -14.95 -2.03 -26.63
CA PHE A 25 -13.76 -2.64 -26.04
C PHE A 25 -12.94 -3.48 -27.04
N THR A 26 -13.59 -4.38 -27.79
CA THR A 26 -12.91 -5.38 -28.63
C THR A 26 -12.56 -4.84 -30.01
N SER A 27 -13.57 -4.45 -30.80
CA SER A 27 -13.43 -4.07 -32.20
C SER A 27 -12.89 -2.65 -32.37
N ALA A 28 -13.41 -1.70 -31.59
CA ALA A 28 -13.03 -0.29 -31.74
C ALA A 28 -11.80 0.10 -30.91
N ARG A 29 -11.38 -0.73 -29.93
CA ARG A 29 -10.30 -0.44 -28.96
C ARG A 29 -10.46 0.92 -28.26
N ARG A 30 -11.71 1.31 -28.05
CA ARG A 30 -12.14 2.57 -27.44
C ARG A 30 -12.45 2.34 -25.96
N TYR A 31 -11.38 2.24 -25.16
CA TYR A 31 -11.48 1.80 -23.76
C TYR A 31 -12.22 2.80 -22.86
N ALA A 32 -12.02 4.11 -23.07
CA ALA A 32 -12.76 5.14 -22.34
C ALA A 32 -14.26 5.02 -22.58
N ASP A 33 -14.69 4.84 -23.84
CA ASP A 33 -16.10 4.74 -24.20
C ASP A 33 -16.76 3.49 -23.62
N CYS A 34 -16.03 2.37 -23.61
CA CYS A 34 -16.44 1.16 -22.90
C CYS A 34 -16.72 1.48 -21.42
N THR A 35 -15.80 2.16 -20.73
CA THR A 35 -15.98 2.53 -19.32
C THR A 35 -17.12 3.53 -19.12
N ILE A 36 -17.26 4.54 -19.99
CA ILE A 36 -18.35 5.53 -19.96
C ILE A 36 -19.71 4.86 -20.09
N LEU A 37 -19.84 3.86 -20.97
CA LEU A 37 -21.07 3.09 -21.13
C LEU A 37 -21.31 2.14 -19.95
N LEU A 38 -20.25 1.60 -19.35
CA LEU A 38 -20.33 0.60 -18.29
C LEU A 38 -20.67 1.20 -16.91
N LEU A 39 -20.11 2.36 -16.57
CA LEU A 39 -20.27 2.97 -15.24
C LEU A 39 -21.74 3.21 -14.84
N PRO A 40 -22.62 3.77 -15.70
CA PRO A 40 -24.04 3.93 -15.36
C PRO A 40 -24.76 2.59 -15.14
N GLN A 41 -24.39 1.55 -15.91
CA GLN A 41 -24.97 0.22 -15.78
C GLN A 41 -24.54 -0.43 -14.46
N LEU A 42 -23.26 -0.30 -14.11
CA LEU A 42 -22.72 -0.75 -12.83
C LEU A 42 -23.39 -0.01 -11.65
N GLU A 43 -23.53 1.31 -11.76
CA GLU A 43 -24.18 2.14 -10.74
C GLU A 43 -25.64 1.73 -10.51
N ALA A 44 -26.40 1.55 -11.61
CA ALA A 44 -27.77 1.08 -11.54
C ALA A 44 -27.85 -0.30 -10.88
N GLY A 45 -27.04 -1.26 -11.34
CA GLY A 45 -27.00 -2.61 -10.77
C GLY A 45 -26.68 -2.64 -9.27
N LEU A 46 -25.67 -1.88 -8.84
CA LEU A 46 -25.32 -1.75 -7.43
C LEU A 46 -26.43 -1.11 -6.61
N ARG A 47 -27.10 -0.07 -7.14
CA ARG A 47 -28.25 0.57 -6.48
C ARG A 47 -29.43 -0.40 -6.32
N LEU A 48 -29.74 -1.19 -7.35
CA LEU A 48 -30.79 -2.21 -7.29
C LEU A 48 -30.52 -3.19 -6.14
N THR A 49 -29.31 -3.74 -6.10
CA THR A 49 -28.88 -4.66 -5.04
C THR A 49 -28.93 -3.99 -3.67
N PHE A 50 -28.37 -2.79 -3.54
CA PHE A 50 -28.37 -2.03 -2.29
C PHE A 50 -29.79 -1.82 -1.74
N CYS A 51 -30.72 -1.39 -2.59
CA CYS A 51 -32.12 -1.17 -2.17
C CYS A 51 -32.79 -2.48 -1.77
N ALA A 52 -32.55 -3.56 -2.51
CA ALA A 52 -33.13 -4.87 -2.24
C ALA A 52 -32.63 -5.45 -0.90
N VAL A 53 -31.31 -5.43 -0.65
CA VAL A 53 -30.73 -6.06 0.55
C VAL A 53 -30.96 -5.24 1.81
N ASN A 54 -31.04 -3.91 1.70
CA ASN A 54 -31.32 -3.04 2.84
C ASN A 54 -32.81 -2.71 3.01
N GLY A 55 -33.70 -3.23 2.17
CA GLY A 55 -35.15 -3.05 2.30
C GLY A 55 -35.64 -1.61 2.07
N CYS A 56 -34.97 -0.85 1.19
CA CYS A 56 -35.27 0.56 0.89
C CYS A 56 -35.61 0.78 -0.60
N PRO A 57 -36.71 0.18 -1.12
CA PRO A 57 -37.07 0.27 -2.53
C PRO A 57 -37.32 1.71 -3.02
N GLU A 58 -37.75 2.60 -2.13
CA GLU A 58 -37.95 4.02 -2.41
C GLU A 58 -36.67 4.70 -2.91
N ARG A 59 -35.49 4.26 -2.46
CA ARG A 59 -34.18 4.83 -2.83
C ARG A 59 -33.68 4.44 -4.22
N MET A 60 -34.44 3.63 -4.96
CA MET A 60 -34.06 3.15 -6.29
C MET A 60 -34.19 4.23 -7.38
N LEU A 61 -35.27 5.01 -7.34
CA LEU A 61 -35.65 5.96 -8.39
C LEU A 61 -35.78 7.41 -7.89
N THR A 62 -35.60 7.64 -6.59
CA THR A 62 -35.86 8.94 -5.98
C THR A 62 -34.65 9.86 -6.09
N ALA A 63 -34.77 10.85 -6.97
CA ALA A 63 -34.30 12.19 -6.66
C ALA A 63 -35.53 12.96 -6.14
N GLU A 64 -35.83 12.86 -4.86
CA GLU A 64 -36.85 13.72 -4.26
C GLU A 64 -36.29 15.12 -4.07
N SER A 65 -37.11 16.15 -4.16
CA SER A 65 -36.66 17.53 -3.89
C SER A 65 -36.13 17.72 -2.45
N THR A 66 -36.44 16.78 -1.55
CA THR A 66 -36.06 16.76 -0.14
C THR A 66 -34.94 15.78 0.18
N SER A 67 -34.53 14.92 -0.76
CA SER A 67 -33.63 13.79 -0.51
C SER A 67 -32.59 13.71 -1.62
N LEU A 68 -31.31 13.76 -1.26
CA LEU A 68 -30.22 13.63 -2.23
C LEU A 68 -30.29 12.27 -2.93
N TYR A 69 -29.81 12.23 -4.17
CA TYR A 69 -29.74 11.00 -4.95
C TYR A 69 -28.80 9.99 -4.28
N THR A 70 -29.17 8.72 -4.25
CA THR A 70 -28.33 7.64 -3.69
C THR A 70 -27.00 7.53 -4.46
N THR A 71 -25.93 8.08 -3.87
CA THR A 71 -24.58 8.15 -4.45
C THR A 71 -23.79 6.87 -4.20
N PHE A 72 -22.62 6.72 -4.86
CA PHE A 72 -21.71 5.62 -4.54
C PHE A 72 -21.21 5.69 -3.09
N ASP A 73 -21.02 6.88 -2.52
CA ASP A 73 -20.60 7.03 -1.12
C ASP A 73 -21.62 6.41 -0.17
N GLU A 74 -22.91 6.59 -0.43
CA GLU A 74 -23.98 5.99 0.37
C GLU A 74 -24.11 4.48 0.11
N ILE A 75 -23.98 4.03 -1.14
CA ILE A 75 -24.06 2.61 -1.50
C ILE A 75 -22.92 1.83 -0.85
N LEU A 76 -21.72 2.40 -0.83
CA LEU A 76 -20.49 1.77 -0.37
C LEU A 76 -20.19 2.05 1.11
N SER A 77 -21.05 2.76 1.84
CA SER A 77 -20.83 3.09 3.25
C SER A 77 -20.98 1.87 4.16
N LYS A 78 -20.38 1.93 5.35
CA LYS A 78 -20.55 0.89 6.39
C LYS A 78 -21.94 0.89 7.01
N HIS A 79 -22.53 2.07 7.19
CA HIS A 79 -23.80 2.27 7.85
C HIS A 79 -24.71 3.14 6.98
N LEU A 80 -26.01 2.89 7.05
CA LEU A 80 -27.02 3.72 6.43
C LEU A 80 -27.21 5.02 7.23
N ASN A 81 -27.99 5.95 6.68
CA ASN A 81 -28.22 7.29 7.27
C ASN A 81 -28.92 7.22 8.64
N ASP A 82 -29.65 6.14 8.92
CA ASP A 82 -30.29 5.87 10.21
C ASP A 82 -29.37 5.18 11.23
N GLY A 83 -28.10 4.94 10.87
CA GLY A 83 -27.11 4.27 11.70
C GLY A 83 -27.15 2.74 11.63
N SER A 84 -28.12 2.14 10.92
CA SER A 84 -28.16 0.70 10.72
C SER A 84 -27.01 0.21 9.84
N GLN A 85 -26.66 -1.07 9.96
CA GLN A 85 -25.57 -1.65 9.19
C GLN A 85 -25.98 -1.82 7.72
N ASN A 86 -25.13 -1.38 6.78
CA ASN A 86 -25.31 -1.67 5.36
C ASN A 86 -25.04 -3.16 5.10
N LEU A 87 -26.00 -3.85 4.49
CA LEU A 87 -25.94 -5.28 4.21
C LEU A 87 -25.28 -5.61 2.86
N LEU A 88 -25.08 -4.60 1.99
CA LEU A 88 -24.44 -4.77 0.69
C LEU A 88 -23.03 -5.40 0.78
N PRO A 89 -22.14 -5.01 1.71
CA PRO A 89 -20.82 -5.62 1.83
C PRO A 89 -20.87 -7.13 2.09
N GLY A 90 -21.82 -7.58 2.91
CA GLY A 90 -22.04 -9.00 3.18
C GLY A 90 -22.54 -9.76 1.94
N THR A 91 -23.39 -9.12 1.13
CA THR A 91 -23.87 -9.71 -0.13
C THR A 91 -22.80 -9.74 -1.20
N LEU A 92 -22.02 -8.66 -1.41
CA LEU A 92 -21.02 -8.59 -2.47
C LEU A 92 -19.73 -9.33 -2.12
N GLY A 93 -19.31 -9.27 -0.86
CA GLY A 93 -18.03 -9.79 -0.37
C GLY A 93 -16.95 -8.71 -0.31
N GLU A 94 -15.97 -8.90 0.58
CA GLU A 94 -14.93 -7.90 0.88
C GLU A 94 -14.09 -7.53 -0.34
N SER A 95 -13.66 -8.51 -1.16
CA SER A 95 -12.84 -8.27 -2.35
C SER A 95 -13.54 -7.39 -3.39
N ALA A 96 -14.85 -7.58 -3.57
CA ALA A 96 -15.66 -6.76 -4.47
C ALA A 96 -15.84 -5.34 -3.93
N MET A 97 -16.02 -5.20 -2.62
CA MET A 97 -16.08 -3.89 -1.96
C MET A 97 -14.74 -3.15 -2.08
N GLU A 98 -13.61 -3.81 -1.82
CA GLU A 98 -12.26 -3.24 -1.98
C GLU A 98 -12.02 -2.76 -3.42
N PHE A 99 -12.43 -3.54 -4.42
CA PHE A 99 -12.35 -3.16 -5.82
C PHE A 99 -13.14 -1.88 -6.12
N LEU A 100 -14.39 -1.81 -5.66
CA LEU A 100 -15.24 -0.63 -5.85
C LEU A 100 -14.66 0.61 -5.17
N TRP A 101 -14.16 0.46 -3.94
CA TRP A 101 -13.50 1.55 -3.21
C TRP A 101 -12.24 2.06 -3.92
N ASP A 102 -11.40 1.17 -4.42
CA ASP A 102 -10.22 1.53 -5.22
C ASP A 102 -10.60 2.32 -6.46
N VAL A 103 -11.52 1.79 -7.25
CA VAL A 103 -11.78 2.32 -8.59
C VAL A 103 -12.62 3.60 -8.55
N LEU A 104 -13.48 3.75 -7.54
CA LEU A 104 -14.45 4.84 -7.48
C LEU A 104 -14.13 5.92 -6.44
N ASN A 105 -13.49 5.59 -5.31
CA ASN A 105 -13.50 6.50 -4.16
C ASN A 105 -12.13 6.85 -3.58
N HIS A 106 -11.18 5.91 -3.46
CA HIS A 106 -9.89 6.20 -2.84
C HIS A 106 -9.18 7.39 -3.50
N SER A 107 -8.73 8.36 -2.68
CA SER A 107 -8.18 9.64 -3.13
C SER A 107 -6.95 9.50 -4.04
N GLU A 108 -6.15 8.45 -3.81
CA GLU A 108 -4.97 8.10 -4.61
C GLU A 108 -5.26 6.95 -5.60
N GLY A 109 -6.52 6.51 -5.66
CA GLY A 109 -7.03 5.58 -6.65
C GLY A 109 -7.39 6.27 -7.95
N PRO A 110 -7.75 5.49 -8.99
CA PRO A 110 -8.06 6.02 -10.31
C PRO A 110 -9.37 6.80 -10.39
N ARG A 111 -10.22 6.80 -9.34
CA ARG A 111 -11.50 7.55 -9.21
C ARG A 111 -12.21 7.78 -10.55
N VAL A 112 -12.42 6.68 -11.27
CA VAL A 112 -12.69 6.71 -12.72
C VAL A 112 -13.95 7.47 -13.07
N ARG A 113 -14.98 7.37 -12.22
CA ARG A 113 -16.23 8.09 -12.38
C ARG A 113 -15.98 9.60 -12.30
N ASP A 114 -15.27 10.04 -11.27
CA ASP A 114 -15.03 11.44 -10.99
C ASP A 114 -14.17 12.05 -12.10
N HIS A 115 -13.02 11.47 -12.39
CA HIS A 115 -12.11 12.01 -13.39
C HIS A 115 -12.67 11.99 -14.82
N LEU A 116 -13.47 10.97 -15.20
CA LEU A 116 -14.16 10.97 -16.50
C LEU A 116 -15.25 12.05 -16.57
N SER A 117 -16.04 12.22 -15.51
CA SER A 117 -17.14 13.20 -15.49
C SER A 117 -16.66 14.66 -15.45
N HIS A 118 -15.49 14.92 -14.86
CA HIS A 118 -14.84 16.23 -14.87
C HIS A 118 -14.02 16.51 -16.13
N GLY A 119 -13.85 15.52 -17.03
CA GLY A 119 -13.06 15.67 -18.24
C GLY A 119 -11.54 15.74 -18.01
N GLU A 120 -11.06 15.19 -16.88
CA GLU A 120 -9.64 15.22 -16.50
C GLU A 120 -8.81 14.13 -17.20
N ILE A 121 -9.46 13.13 -17.81
CA ILE A 121 -8.80 12.04 -18.53
C ILE A 121 -8.92 12.25 -20.03
N GLN A 122 -7.77 12.17 -20.71
CA GLN A 122 -7.74 12.09 -22.17
C GLN A 122 -8.29 10.74 -22.63
N LEU A 123 -9.43 10.76 -23.34
CA LEU A 123 -10.16 9.54 -23.70
C LEU A 123 -9.34 8.56 -24.57
N TRP A 124 -8.46 9.07 -25.43
CA TRP A 124 -7.62 8.25 -26.31
C TRP A 124 -6.43 7.62 -25.59
N GLU A 125 -6.04 8.10 -24.40
CA GLU A 125 -4.97 7.54 -23.57
C GLU A 125 -5.51 6.66 -22.44
N PHE A 126 -6.83 6.41 -22.42
CA PHE A 126 -7.45 5.69 -21.32
C PHE A 126 -6.85 4.27 -21.17
N PRO A 127 -6.38 3.90 -19.97
CA PRO A 127 -5.61 2.68 -19.78
C PRO A 127 -6.49 1.43 -20.01
N LYS A 128 -6.12 0.62 -21.01
CA LYS A 128 -6.74 -0.69 -21.27
C LYS A 128 -6.87 -1.56 -20.01
N PRO A 129 -5.86 -1.68 -19.13
CA PRO A 129 -5.97 -2.53 -17.94
C PRO A 129 -7.15 -2.14 -17.06
N LEU A 130 -7.37 -0.85 -16.84
CA LEU A 130 -8.45 -0.34 -16.00
C LEU A 130 -9.84 -0.61 -16.59
N ALA A 131 -10.00 -0.41 -17.90
CA ALA A 131 -11.24 -0.78 -18.60
C ALA A 131 -11.49 -2.30 -18.53
N SER A 132 -10.42 -3.11 -18.63
CA SER A 132 -10.49 -4.58 -18.59
C SER A 132 -10.91 -5.07 -17.20
N GLU A 133 -10.36 -4.47 -16.15
CA GLU A 133 -10.70 -4.78 -14.75
C GLU A 133 -12.16 -4.42 -14.44
N LEU A 134 -12.63 -3.23 -14.85
CA LEU A 134 -14.03 -2.82 -14.68
C LEU A 134 -15.01 -3.72 -15.45
N LEU A 135 -14.67 -4.07 -16.68
CA LEU A 135 -15.48 -4.98 -17.50
C LEU A 135 -15.53 -6.38 -16.87
N GLY A 136 -14.38 -6.93 -16.47
CA GLY A 136 -14.29 -8.22 -15.79
C GLY A 136 -15.09 -8.24 -14.49
N PHE A 137 -14.96 -7.19 -13.66
CA PHE A 137 -15.74 -7.03 -12.44
C PHE A 137 -17.25 -7.00 -12.71
N SER A 138 -17.68 -6.25 -13.72
CA SER A 138 -19.09 -6.16 -14.09
C SER A 138 -19.64 -7.50 -14.59
N ILE A 139 -18.86 -8.27 -15.35
CA ILE A 139 -19.22 -9.62 -15.77
C ILE A 139 -19.39 -10.55 -14.56
N VAL A 140 -18.48 -10.48 -13.58
CA VAL A 140 -18.58 -11.29 -12.34
C VAL A 140 -19.81 -10.91 -11.52
N LEU A 141 -20.15 -9.63 -11.42
CA LEU A 141 -21.40 -9.20 -10.78
C LEU A 141 -22.63 -9.71 -11.54
N LEU A 142 -22.66 -9.59 -12.87
CA LEU A 142 -23.76 -10.13 -13.67
C LEU A 142 -23.92 -11.63 -13.45
N HIS A 143 -22.82 -12.39 -13.51
CA HIS A 143 -22.83 -13.83 -13.25
C HIS A 143 -23.41 -14.17 -11.87
N LYS A 144 -23.08 -13.38 -10.83
CA LYS A 144 -23.57 -13.58 -9.47
C LYS A 144 -25.09 -13.40 -9.31
N TYR A 145 -25.72 -12.58 -10.14
CA TYR A 145 -27.15 -12.26 -10.07
C TYR A 145 -28.00 -12.89 -11.18
N LEU A 146 -27.38 -13.62 -12.10
CA LEU A 146 -28.09 -14.41 -13.11
C LEU A 146 -28.58 -15.73 -12.48
N GLU A 147 -29.71 -16.24 -12.95
CA GLU A 147 -30.26 -17.52 -12.48
C GLU A 147 -29.31 -18.67 -12.80
N GLU A 148 -29.25 -19.70 -11.95
CA GLU A 148 -28.32 -20.85 -12.07
C GLU A 148 -28.37 -21.57 -13.43
N ASN A 149 -29.47 -21.43 -14.18
CA ASN A 149 -29.66 -22.04 -15.51
C ASN A 149 -29.28 -21.12 -16.68
N SER A 150 -28.69 -19.95 -16.42
CA SER A 150 -28.40 -18.94 -17.45
C SER A 150 -27.10 -19.21 -18.22
N PHE A 151 -26.22 -20.08 -17.70
CA PHE A 151 -24.93 -20.41 -18.31
C PHE A 151 -24.70 -21.91 -18.32
N ASP A 152 -24.21 -22.42 -19.44
CA ASP A 152 -23.75 -23.80 -19.50
C ASP A 152 -22.40 -23.95 -18.77
N LYS A 153 -22.03 -25.19 -18.42
CA LYS A 153 -20.79 -25.49 -17.69
C LYS A 153 -19.53 -24.96 -18.41
N GLU A 154 -19.57 -24.93 -19.73
CA GLU A 154 -18.49 -24.45 -20.59
C GLU A 154 -18.31 -22.93 -20.45
N ASP A 155 -19.40 -22.16 -20.40
CA ASP A 155 -19.36 -20.72 -20.18
C ASP A 155 -18.83 -20.36 -18.79
N ILE A 156 -19.24 -21.11 -17.77
CA ILE A 156 -18.75 -20.93 -16.40
C ILE A 156 -17.25 -21.22 -16.33
N ALA A 157 -16.77 -22.24 -17.04
CA ALA A 157 -15.34 -22.57 -17.09
C ALA A 157 -14.51 -21.44 -17.73
N VAL A 158 -15.04 -20.77 -18.76
CA VAL A 158 -14.40 -19.60 -19.39
C VAL A 158 -14.36 -18.40 -18.44
N LEU A 159 -15.39 -18.21 -17.62
CA LEU A 159 -15.47 -17.11 -16.65
C LEU A 159 -14.66 -17.36 -15.36
N TYR A 160 -14.37 -18.62 -15.03
CA TYR A 160 -13.72 -18.99 -13.79
C TYR A 160 -12.43 -18.20 -13.46
N PRO A 161 -11.49 -17.96 -14.40
CA PRO A 161 -10.32 -17.14 -14.12
C PRO A 161 -10.65 -15.71 -13.70
N VAL A 162 -11.70 -15.12 -14.31
CA VAL A 162 -12.16 -13.75 -13.99
C VAL A 162 -12.85 -13.73 -12.63
N ILE A 163 -13.70 -14.72 -12.34
CA ILE A 163 -14.36 -14.89 -11.04
C ILE A 163 -13.32 -15.05 -9.93
N ALA A 164 -12.33 -15.92 -10.13
CA ALA A 164 -11.24 -16.13 -9.18
C ALA A 164 -10.40 -14.85 -8.97
N SER A 165 -10.10 -14.11 -10.04
CA SER A 165 -9.37 -12.84 -9.96
C SER A 165 -10.12 -11.77 -9.18
N VAL A 166 -11.43 -11.62 -9.38
CA VAL A 166 -12.26 -10.65 -8.64
C VAL A 166 -12.46 -11.09 -7.19
N GLY A 167 -12.66 -12.40 -6.96
CA GLY A 167 -12.82 -12.96 -5.61
C GLY A 167 -11.56 -12.85 -4.74
N SER A 168 -10.38 -12.80 -5.36
CA SER A 168 -9.09 -12.62 -4.67
C SER A 168 -8.55 -11.19 -4.72
N TYR A 169 -9.35 -10.22 -5.19
CA TYR A 169 -8.92 -8.82 -5.26
C TYR A 169 -8.52 -8.28 -3.88
N GLN A 170 -7.39 -7.59 -3.86
CA GLN A 170 -6.92 -6.80 -2.74
C GLN A 170 -6.70 -5.37 -3.20
N SER A 171 -7.06 -4.42 -2.34
CA SER A 171 -6.87 -3.00 -2.63
C SER A 171 -5.41 -2.69 -2.96
N ARG A 172 -5.21 -1.87 -3.99
CA ARG A 172 -3.92 -1.33 -4.43
C ARG A 172 -3.74 0.14 -4.06
N PHE A 173 -4.82 0.82 -3.71
CA PHE A 173 -4.86 2.26 -3.49
C PHE A 173 -5.28 2.65 -2.07
N HIS A 174 -5.72 1.71 -1.24
CA HIS A 174 -5.95 1.94 0.18
C HIS A 174 -4.63 2.32 0.87
N PRO A 175 -4.64 3.24 1.86
CA PRO A 175 -3.42 3.67 2.56
C PRO A 175 -2.53 2.53 3.09
N VAL A 176 -3.12 1.42 3.57
CA VAL A 176 -2.37 0.23 4.01
C VAL A 176 -1.61 -0.42 2.85
N ALA A 177 -2.29 -0.64 1.72
CA ALA A 177 -1.67 -1.22 0.52
C ALA A 177 -0.56 -0.33 -0.04
N LEU A 178 -0.75 0.99 0.03
CA LEU A 178 0.29 1.96 -0.35
C LEU A 178 1.52 1.89 0.56
N VAL A 179 1.36 1.60 1.85
CA VAL A 179 2.51 1.33 2.74
C VAL A 179 3.23 0.05 2.36
N GLN A 180 2.51 -1.06 2.09
CA GLN A 180 3.13 -2.31 1.63
C GLN A 180 3.95 -2.08 0.34
N LYS A 181 3.37 -1.37 -0.64
CA LYS A 181 4.07 -0.99 -1.87
C LYS A 181 5.32 -0.14 -1.60
N GLN A 182 5.21 0.86 -0.71
CA GLN A 182 6.34 1.72 -0.36
C GLN A 182 7.45 0.95 0.37
N VAL A 183 7.09 -0.01 1.23
CA VAL A 183 8.05 -0.90 1.90
C VAL A 183 8.82 -1.71 0.88
N LEU A 184 8.16 -2.31 -0.12
CA LEU A 184 8.83 -3.05 -1.18
C LEU A 184 9.81 -2.18 -1.98
N GLN A 185 9.42 -0.96 -2.33
CA GLN A 185 10.31 0.01 -2.99
C GLN A 185 11.52 0.39 -2.11
N CYS A 186 11.34 0.51 -0.80
CA CYS A 186 12.44 0.71 0.14
C CYS A 186 13.38 -0.49 0.15
N CYS A 187 12.85 -1.72 0.16
CA CYS A 187 13.64 -2.94 0.14
C CYS A 187 14.53 -3.00 -1.10
N GLU A 188 13.94 -2.79 -2.28
CA GLU A 188 14.67 -2.75 -3.55
C GLU A 188 15.76 -1.67 -3.56
N SER A 189 15.47 -0.49 -3.00
CA SER A 189 16.47 0.59 -2.93
C SER A 189 17.59 0.29 -1.94
N LEU A 190 17.28 -0.28 -0.77
CA LEU A 190 18.27 -0.65 0.26
C LEU A 190 19.15 -1.83 -0.17
N GLN A 191 18.64 -2.75 -1.00
CA GLN A 191 19.46 -3.85 -1.55
C GLN A 191 20.59 -3.33 -2.46
N LYS A 192 20.39 -2.18 -3.12
CA LYS A 192 21.45 -1.52 -3.92
C LYS A 192 22.66 -1.09 -3.08
N TRP A 193 22.52 -1.02 -1.76
CA TRP A 193 23.61 -0.61 -0.87
C TRP A 193 24.75 -1.64 -0.87
N ASP A 194 24.41 -2.91 -1.06
CA ASP A 194 25.37 -4.03 -1.07
C ASP A 194 26.28 -3.98 -2.32
N LEU A 195 25.86 -3.25 -3.35
CA LEU A 195 26.56 -3.07 -4.63
C LEU A 195 27.06 -1.63 -4.82
N LEU A 196 27.15 -0.83 -3.75
CA LEU A 196 27.65 0.53 -3.88
C LEU A 196 29.09 0.51 -4.40
N PRO A 197 29.42 1.39 -5.35
CA PRO A 197 30.75 1.40 -5.93
C PRO A 197 31.77 1.88 -4.88
N ILE A 198 32.90 1.17 -4.77
CA ILE A 198 33.98 1.46 -3.82
C ILE A 198 35.27 1.75 -4.63
N PRO A 199 36.04 2.80 -4.29
CA PRO A 199 37.38 3.01 -4.85
C PRO A 199 38.34 1.85 -4.52
N SER A 200 39.31 1.55 -5.40
CA SER A 200 40.21 0.40 -5.23
C SER A 200 41.13 0.48 -4.00
N LEU A 201 41.44 -0.71 -3.44
CA LEU A 201 42.05 -0.96 -2.11
C LEU A 201 43.47 -0.40 -1.84
N GLY A 202 44.09 0.35 -2.75
CA GLY A 202 45.41 0.95 -2.53
C GLY A 202 45.38 2.25 -1.71
N GLU A 203 44.21 2.89 -1.57
CA GLU A 203 44.06 4.20 -0.91
C GLU A 203 43.12 4.17 0.31
N THR A 204 42.71 2.99 0.79
CA THR A 204 41.58 2.81 1.73
C THR A 204 41.90 1.98 2.98
N ASN A 205 43.16 1.91 3.43
CA ASN A 205 43.50 1.24 4.70
C ASN A 205 42.72 1.78 5.93
N GLU A 206 42.16 2.99 5.84
CA GLU A 206 41.30 3.61 6.86
C GLU A 206 39.84 3.07 6.91
N LEU A 207 39.39 2.31 5.90
CA LEU A 207 38.05 1.68 5.95
C LEU A 207 38.02 0.45 6.89
N GLN A 208 39.19 -0.09 7.27
CA GLN A 208 39.30 -1.20 8.20
C GLN A 208 38.94 -0.77 9.64
N ASP A 209 39.36 0.43 10.04
CA ASP A 209 39.02 1.02 11.36
C ASP A 209 37.54 1.35 11.51
N SER A 210 36.76 1.41 10.40
CA SER A 210 35.30 1.64 10.47
C SER A 210 34.49 0.38 10.75
N VAL A 211 35.06 -0.81 10.57
CA VAL A 211 34.40 -2.09 10.91
C VAL A 211 34.07 -2.16 12.40
N ASP A 212 34.90 -1.55 13.26
CA ASP A 212 34.67 -1.44 14.70
C ASP A 212 33.44 -0.58 15.06
N HIS A 213 33.09 0.43 14.23
CA HIS A 213 31.88 1.22 14.42
C HIS A 213 30.62 0.55 13.82
N THR A 214 30.78 -0.32 12.83
CA THR A 214 29.69 -1.16 12.31
C THR A 214 29.18 -2.11 13.40
N LEU A 215 30.09 -2.68 14.21
CA LEU A 215 29.78 -3.50 15.39
C LEU A 215 28.91 -2.76 16.44
N SER A 216 28.88 -1.42 16.42
CA SER A 216 28.29 -0.61 17.49
C SER A 216 26.77 -0.73 17.66
N PHE A 217 26.01 -1.18 16.66
CA PHE A 217 24.54 -1.26 16.77
C PHE A 217 23.98 -2.68 16.69
N TYR A 218 24.81 -3.69 16.38
CA TYR A 218 24.33 -5.05 16.18
C TYR A 218 23.69 -5.62 17.44
N SER A 219 24.27 -5.37 18.61
CA SER A 219 23.72 -5.86 19.88
C SER A 219 22.34 -5.26 20.16
N GLU A 220 22.14 -3.96 19.92
CA GLU A 220 20.85 -3.31 20.09
C GLU A 220 19.84 -3.80 19.06
N ILE A 221 20.25 -4.01 17.81
CA ILE A 221 19.40 -4.56 16.75
C ILE A 221 18.92 -5.96 17.15
N GLU A 222 19.83 -6.85 17.55
CA GLU A 222 19.53 -8.22 17.96
C GLU A 222 18.55 -8.25 19.15
N GLN A 223 18.78 -7.40 20.15
CA GLN A 223 17.87 -7.27 21.30
C GLN A 223 16.47 -6.79 20.88
N ILE A 224 16.39 -5.80 19.97
CA ILE A 224 15.10 -5.33 19.44
C ILE A 224 14.39 -6.44 18.66
N PHE A 225 15.13 -7.22 17.85
CA PHE A 225 14.56 -8.36 17.13
C PHE A 225 13.98 -9.41 18.08
N HIS A 226 14.71 -9.78 19.13
CA HIS A 226 14.19 -10.70 20.14
C HIS A 226 12.92 -10.17 20.81
N LEU A 227 12.85 -8.87 21.11
CA LEU A 227 11.64 -8.26 21.66
C LEU A 227 10.46 -8.35 20.68
N LEU A 228 10.69 -8.03 19.40
CA LEU A 228 9.67 -8.11 18.35
C LEU A 228 9.20 -9.56 18.12
N HIS A 229 10.13 -10.52 18.12
CA HIS A 229 9.82 -11.94 17.98
C HIS A 229 8.99 -12.47 19.14
N ASN A 230 9.39 -12.17 20.39
CA ASN A 230 8.69 -12.61 21.59
C ASN A 230 7.27 -12.01 21.71
N GLN A 231 7.01 -10.87 21.06
CA GLN A 231 5.66 -10.29 20.98
C GLN A 231 4.76 -11.01 19.95
N GLY A 232 5.22 -12.08 19.31
CA GLY A 232 4.49 -12.79 18.25
C GLY A 232 4.39 -11.97 16.96
N LYS A 233 5.19 -10.91 16.82
CA LYS A 233 5.12 -9.99 15.67
C LYS A 233 5.96 -10.46 14.49
N THR A 234 6.75 -11.53 14.62
CA THR A 234 7.59 -12.04 13.52
C THR A 234 7.50 -13.56 13.40
N CYS A 235 7.51 -14.08 12.17
CA CYS A 235 7.67 -15.51 11.88
C CYS A 235 9.15 -15.95 11.74
N PHE A 236 10.12 -15.05 11.96
CA PHE A 236 11.55 -15.34 11.74
C PHE A 236 12.15 -16.16 12.85
N THR A 237 12.99 -17.15 12.53
CA THR A 237 13.77 -17.87 13.53
C THR A 237 14.83 -16.95 14.13
N THR A 238 14.99 -17.00 15.46
CA THR A 238 15.89 -16.11 16.22
C THR A 238 17.38 -16.40 16.02
N GLU A 239 17.73 -17.52 15.40
CA GLU A 239 19.09 -18.07 15.40
C GLU A 239 20.10 -17.27 14.55
N ASP A 240 19.69 -16.24 13.80
CA ASP A 240 20.59 -15.47 12.94
C ASP A 240 20.08 -14.04 12.62
N CYS A 241 19.45 -13.31 13.56
CA CYS A 241 18.78 -12.03 13.25
C CYS A 241 19.69 -10.95 12.64
N SER A 242 20.94 -10.84 13.09
CA SER A 242 21.92 -9.87 12.56
C SER A 242 22.37 -10.21 11.14
N ASN A 243 22.58 -11.50 10.87
CA ASN A 243 22.92 -12.02 9.55
C ASN A 243 21.71 -11.94 8.60
N TRP A 244 20.50 -12.18 9.11
CA TRP A 244 19.25 -12.12 8.33
C TRP A 244 19.06 -10.76 7.68
N LEU A 245 19.20 -9.66 8.43
CA LEU A 245 19.12 -8.30 7.88
C LEU A 245 20.10 -8.02 6.75
N GLN A 246 21.23 -8.71 6.71
CA GLN A 246 22.34 -8.48 5.79
C GLN A 246 22.34 -9.43 4.60
N THR A 247 21.39 -10.37 4.55
CA THR A 247 21.27 -11.34 3.47
C THR A 247 20.04 -11.05 2.61
N ASP A 248 20.02 -11.61 1.40
CA ASP A 248 18.84 -11.55 0.51
C ASP A 248 17.58 -12.18 1.13
N LYS A 249 17.74 -13.00 2.19
CA LYS A 249 16.63 -13.56 2.95
C LYS A 249 15.72 -12.46 3.54
N TRP A 250 16.28 -11.32 3.95
CA TRP A 250 15.50 -10.17 4.43
C TRP A 250 14.48 -9.68 3.40
N VAL A 251 14.92 -9.52 2.14
CA VAL A 251 14.06 -9.02 1.05
C VAL A 251 12.94 -10.01 0.77
N VAL A 252 13.26 -11.30 0.65
CA VAL A 252 12.27 -12.37 0.39
C VAL A 252 11.21 -12.40 1.49
N SER A 253 11.65 -12.40 2.74
CA SER A 253 10.76 -12.39 3.90
C SER A 253 9.85 -11.16 3.98
N LEU A 254 10.37 -9.97 3.68
CA LEU A 254 9.54 -8.76 3.63
C LEU A 254 8.56 -8.79 2.45
N GLN A 255 8.93 -9.39 1.33
CA GLN A 255 8.03 -9.60 0.20
C GLN A 255 6.88 -10.53 0.55
N GLU A 256 7.14 -11.60 1.31
CA GLU A 256 6.10 -12.51 1.81
C GLU A 256 5.15 -11.80 2.76
N LEU A 257 5.67 -11.08 3.76
CA LEU A 257 4.85 -10.27 4.67
C LEU A 257 4.02 -9.21 3.92
N CYS A 258 4.59 -8.54 2.91
CA CYS A 258 3.83 -7.55 2.14
C CYS A 258 2.73 -8.17 1.26
N ARG A 259 2.73 -9.49 1.03
CA ARG A 259 1.66 -10.20 0.29
C ARG A 259 0.53 -10.68 1.20
N GLU A 260 0.74 -10.69 2.52
CA GLU A 260 -0.30 -11.09 3.46
C GLU A 260 -1.47 -10.10 3.43
N ARG A 261 -2.69 -10.62 3.54
CA ARG A 261 -3.90 -9.82 3.49
C ARG A 261 -4.08 -9.08 4.82
N ILE A 262 -4.17 -7.75 4.74
CA ILE A 262 -4.58 -6.89 5.84
C ILE A 262 -5.97 -6.36 5.49
N SER A 263 -6.96 -6.55 6.39
CA SER A 263 -8.32 -6.06 6.13
C SER A 263 -8.31 -4.54 6.03
N ASN A 264 -8.86 -4.04 4.92
CA ASN A 264 -8.81 -2.62 4.55
C ASN A 264 -10.20 -1.96 4.58
N LEU A 265 -11.26 -2.75 4.66
CA LEU A 265 -12.62 -2.24 4.52
C LEU A 265 -13.07 -1.55 5.82
N TYR A 266 -13.44 -0.27 5.70
CA TYR A 266 -13.91 0.56 6.81
C TYR A 266 -12.95 0.70 7.99
N CYS A 267 -11.65 0.86 7.70
CA CYS A 267 -10.64 1.11 8.72
C CYS A 267 -11.00 2.29 9.63
N PRO A 268 -10.95 2.12 10.97
CA PRO A 268 -11.14 3.20 11.92
C PRO A 268 -10.15 4.35 11.74
N ARG A 269 -10.52 5.55 12.18
CA ARG A 269 -9.66 6.74 12.08
C ARG A 269 -8.31 6.56 12.76
N SER A 270 -8.26 5.87 13.90
CA SER A 270 -7.03 5.57 14.63
C SER A 270 -6.05 4.71 13.82
N VAL A 271 -6.56 3.74 13.05
CA VAL A 271 -5.78 2.93 12.10
C VAL A 271 -5.21 3.83 11.02
N LEU A 272 -6.04 4.64 10.37
CA LEU A 272 -5.61 5.53 9.29
C LEU A 272 -4.56 6.56 9.76
N GLU A 273 -4.71 7.12 10.96
CA GLU A 273 -3.71 8.04 11.53
C GLU A 273 -2.35 7.35 11.71
N ALA A 274 -2.32 6.13 12.26
CA ALA A 274 -1.08 5.37 12.41
C ALA A 274 -0.46 5.00 11.05
N VAL A 275 -1.28 4.56 10.08
CA VAL A 275 -0.84 4.23 8.72
C VAL A 275 -0.20 5.44 8.03
N VAL A 276 -0.74 6.65 8.20
CA VAL A 276 -0.14 7.88 7.66
C VAL A 276 1.27 8.10 8.22
N VAL A 277 1.48 7.88 9.52
CA VAL A 277 2.83 8.00 10.12
C VAL A 277 3.77 6.92 9.59
N LEU A 278 3.32 5.67 9.51
CA LEU A 278 4.10 4.55 8.95
C LEU A 278 4.51 4.82 7.49
N ARG A 279 3.60 5.36 6.68
CA ARG A 279 3.89 5.75 5.29
C ARG A 279 4.94 6.85 5.20
N LYS A 280 4.87 7.85 6.07
CA LYS A 280 5.89 8.91 6.11
C LYS A 280 7.24 8.35 6.51
N ILE A 281 7.30 7.42 7.47
CA ILE A 281 8.55 6.76 7.86
C ILE A 281 9.17 6.04 6.67
N SER A 282 8.41 5.19 5.96
CA SER A 282 8.92 4.46 4.79
C SER A 282 9.32 5.40 3.65
N THR A 283 8.56 6.47 3.41
CA THR A 283 8.93 7.51 2.42
C THR A 283 10.27 8.17 2.73
N GLN A 284 10.53 8.51 4.00
CA GLN A 284 11.80 9.09 4.41
C GLN A 284 12.94 8.07 4.31
N CYS A 285 12.72 6.80 4.66
CA CYS A 285 13.70 5.74 4.46
C CYS A 285 14.08 5.56 2.98
N TYR A 286 13.09 5.59 2.09
CA TYR A 286 13.33 5.57 0.64
C TYR A 286 14.18 6.77 0.21
N GLN A 287 13.84 7.99 0.65
CA GLN A 287 14.59 9.19 0.31
C GLN A 287 16.05 9.13 0.79
N VAL A 288 16.30 8.61 2.00
CA VAL A 288 17.66 8.39 2.51
C VAL A 288 18.41 7.43 1.59
N SER A 289 17.77 6.34 1.19
CA SER A 289 18.35 5.34 0.29
C SER A 289 18.67 5.92 -1.08
N ASP A 290 17.73 6.64 -1.69
CA ASP A 290 17.91 7.30 -2.98
C ASP A 290 19.03 8.35 -2.96
N ASN A 291 19.09 9.17 -1.90
CA ASN A 291 20.17 10.13 -1.68
C ASN A 291 21.54 9.43 -1.64
N ILE A 292 21.64 8.30 -0.93
CA ILE A 292 22.89 7.54 -0.77
C ILE A 292 23.31 6.88 -2.08
N VAL A 293 22.38 6.23 -2.78
CA VAL A 293 22.64 5.58 -4.07
C VAL A 293 23.10 6.63 -5.09
N SER A 294 22.33 7.70 -5.27
CA SER A 294 22.62 8.77 -6.22
C SER A 294 23.93 9.50 -5.89
N THR A 295 24.16 9.84 -4.62
CA THR A 295 25.40 10.50 -4.21
C THR A 295 26.61 9.59 -4.40
N SER A 296 26.50 8.31 -4.05
CA SER A 296 27.62 7.36 -4.19
C SER A 296 27.99 7.17 -5.67
N GLN A 297 27.01 6.99 -6.55
CA GLN A 297 27.24 6.88 -8.00
C GLN A 297 27.92 8.13 -8.56
N LEU A 298 27.40 9.32 -8.26
CA LEU A 298 27.98 10.59 -8.72
C LEU A 298 29.41 10.78 -8.22
N ARG A 299 29.66 10.53 -6.93
CA ARG A 299 30.99 10.69 -6.33
C ARG A 299 31.98 9.68 -6.87
N TYR A 300 31.54 8.45 -7.14
CA TYR A 300 32.37 7.44 -7.77
C TYR A 300 32.77 7.82 -9.21
N GLN A 301 31.84 8.31 -10.03
CA GLN A 301 32.15 8.80 -11.39
C GLN A 301 33.15 9.97 -11.35
N GLN A 302 32.99 10.90 -10.40
CA GLN A 302 33.94 11.99 -10.18
C GLN A 302 35.30 11.49 -9.70
N TRP A 303 35.33 10.42 -8.91
CA TRP A 303 36.55 9.77 -8.47
C TRP A 303 37.30 9.15 -9.66
N GLN A 304 36.61 8.36 -10.48
CA GLN A 304 37.17 7.70 -11.66
C GLN A 304 37.70 8.71 -12.69
N SER A 305 36.96 9.80 -12.92
CA SER A 305 37.38 10.90 -13.81
C SER A 305 38.45 11.82 -13.20
N LYS A 306 38.92 11.55 -11.98
CA LYS A 306 39.89 12.38 -11.22
C LYS A 306 39.46 13.84 -11.02
N THR A 307 38.15 14.12 -11.11
CA THR A 307 37.57 15.47 -10.92
C THR A 307 37.14 15.73 -9.47
N LEU A 308 37.14 14.70 -8.61
CA LEU A 308 36.72 14.81 -7.22
C LEU A 308 37.79 15.51 -6.35
N ARG A 309 37.44 16.66 -5.76
CA ARG A 309 38.32 17.46 -4.90
C ARG A 309 38.62 16.74 -3.57
N SER A 310 39.77 17.02 -2.96
CA SER A 310 40.23 16.37 -1.72
C SER A 310 39.17 16.36 -0.59
N ARG A 311 38.54 17.50 -0.27
CA ARG A 311 37.45 17.56 0.72
C ARG A 311 36.25 16.67 0.36
N GLN A 312 35.92 16.58 -0.93
CA GLN A 312 34.82 15.72 -1.40
C GLN A 312 35.19 14.24 -1.34
N ARG A 313 36.48 13.88 -1.54
CA ARG A 313 37.00 12.52 -1.33
C ARG A 313 36.85 12.09 0.13
N GLN A 314 37.25 12.94 1.06
CA GLN A 314 37.11 12.65 2.50
C GLN A 314 35.64 12.48 2.89
N ASN A 315 34.76 13.36 2.41
CA ASN A 315 33.32 13.27 2.62
C ASN A 315 32.72 11.97 2.04
N TYR A 316 33.18 11.54 0.87
CA TYR A 316 32.73 10.30 0.25
C TYR A 316 33.19 9.06 1.03
N ARG A 317 34.43 9.05 1.54
CA ARG A 317 34.89 7.98 2.45
C ARG A 317 34.01 7.89 3.70
N ARG A 318 33.70 9.03 4.35
CA ARG A 318 32.81 9.05 5.52
C ARG A 318 31.42 8.51 5.22
N LEU A 319 30.86 8.84 4.05
CA LEU A 319 29.60 8.25 3.58
C LEU A 319 29.72 6.71 3.53
N LEU A 320 30.74 6.18 2.85
CA LEU A 320 30.94 4.73 2.70
C LEU A 320 31.10 4.03 4.07
N CYS A 321 31.83 4.63 5.01
CA CYS A 321 31.92 4.13 6.38
C CYS A 321 30.56 4.12 7.08
N SER A 322 29.82 5.22 7.01
CA SER A 322 28.53 5.34 7.70
C SER A 322 27.45 4.42 7.12
N VAL A 323 27.51 4.12 5.82
CA VAL A 323 26.60 3.19 5.14
C VAL A 323 26.62 1.81 5.81
N GLN A 324 27.80 1.33 6.22
CA GLN A 324 27.94 0.03 6.89
C GLN A 324 27.11 -0.02 8.19
N SER A 325 27.18 1.02 9.02
CA SER A 325 26.43 1.10 10.29
C SER A 325 24.94 1.40 10.08
N LEU A 326 24.60 2.20 9.07
CA LEU A 326 23.23 2.70 8.87
C LEU A 326 22.33 1.72 8.11
N SER A 327 22.89 0.89 7.23
CA SER A 327 22.14 -0.11 6.45
C SER A 327 21.28 -1.01 7.34
N PRO A 328 21.84 -1.75 8.33
CA PRO A 328 21.03 -2.65 9.15
C PRO A 328 19.98 -1.91 10.01
N VAL A 329 20.24 -0.66 10.40
CA VAL A 329 19.27 0.15 11.14
C VAL A 329 18.08 0.55 10.28
N LEU A 330 18.30 0.99 9.03
CA LEU A 330 17.20 1.30 8.11
C LEU A 330 16.40 0.06 7.76
N ARG A 331 17.07 -1.09 7.56
CA ARG A 331 16.39 -2.38 7.33
C ARG A 331 15.54 -2.78 8.55
N LEU A 332 16.04 -2.61 9.78
CA LEU A 332 15.26 -2.79 11.00
C LEU A 332 14.04 -1.86 11.05
N ILE A 333 14.18 -0.58 10.71
CA ILE A 333 13.05 0.37 10.71
C ILE A 333 11.98 -0.05 9.69
N ILE A 334 12.36 -0.49 8.50
CA ILE A 334 11.42 -1.01 7.50
C ILE A 334 10.73 -2.28 8.00
N THR A 335 11.46 -3.18 8.66
CA THR A 335 10.86 -4.33 9.35
C THR A 335 9.83 -3.87 10.38
N ILE A 336 10.19 -2.93 11.26
CA ILE A 336 9.26 -2.37 12.26
C ILE A 336 8.00 -1.80 11.57
N VAL A 337 8.14 -1.09 10.44
CA VAL A 337 6.99 -0.55 9.70
C VAL A 337 6.03 -1.67 9.28
N ILE A 338 6.53 -2.74 8.64
CA ILE A 338 5.65 -3.81 8.16
C ILE A 338 5.02 -4.59 9.33
N LEU A 339 5.76 -4.83 10.41
CA LEU A 339 5.22 -5.56 11.58
C LEU A 339 4.14 -4.76 12.30
N ASN A 340 4.31 -3.44 12.39
CA ASN A 340 3.29 -2.55 12.92
C ASN A 340 2.05 -2.51 12.00
N LEU A 341 2.25 -2.61 10.68
CA LEU A 341 1.14 -2.66 9.73
C LEU A 341 0.30 -3.94 9.88
N HIS A 342 0.93 -5.10 10.09
CA HIS A 342 0.20 -6.36 10.33
C HIS A 342 -0.63 -6.33 11.62
N ASN A 343 -0.15 -5.60 12.63
CA ASN A 343 -0.82 -5.46 13.92
C ASN A 343 -1.65 -4.16 14.01
N ILE A 344 -1.88 -3.47 12.89
CA ILE A 344 -2.43 -2.11 12.92
C ILE A 344 -3.83 -2.05 13.50
N HIS A 345 -4.63 -3.11 13.36
CA HIS A 345 -6.00 -3.15 13.89
C HIS A 345 -6.05 -3.24 15.42
N ASN A 346 -4.97 -3.65 16.08
CA ASN A 346 -4.91 -3.70 17.54
C ASN A 346 -5.00 -2.30 18.14
N VAL A 347 -4.55 -1.26 17.42
CA VAL A 347 -4.63 0.14 17.89
C VAL A 347 -6.06 0.62 18.11
N SER A 348 -7.05 -0.01 17.47
CA SER A 348 -8.46 0.34 17.66
C SER A 348 -9.05 -0.24 18.95
N LYS A 349 -8.38 -1.22 19.55
CA LYS A 349 -8.78 -1.88 20.80
C LYS A 349 -8.02 -1.33 22.02
N THR A 350 -6.94 -0.58 21.77
CA THR A 350 -6.05 -0.01 22.77
C THR A 350 -6.67 1.23 23.44
N PRO A 351 -6.54 1.41 24.77
CA PRO A 351 -6.97 2.63 25.44
C PRO A 351 -6.28 3.89 24.88
N ASP A 352 -6.97 5.02 24.90
CA ASP A 352 -6.47 6.29 24.32
C ASP A 352 -5.07 6.68 24.84
N SER A 353 -4.80 6.48 26.14
CA SER A 353 -3.49 6.78 26.73
C SER A 353 -2.36 5.97 26.12
N GLU A 354 -2.58 4.68 25.88
CA GLU A 354 -1.61 3.77 25.26
C GLU A 354 -1.48 4.04 23.75
N TYR A 355 -2.60 4.36 23.08
CA TYR A 355 -2.59 4.77 21.69
C TYR A 355 -1.77 6.05 21.46
N GLN A 356 -1.89 7.05 22.35
CA GLN A 356 -1.07 8.27 22.27
C GLN A 356 0.42 7.99 22.52
N LEU A 357 0.75 7.05 23.42
CA LEU A 357 2.14 6.60 23.60
C LEU A 357 2.68 5.90 22.35
N TYR A 358 1.86 5.06 21.70
CA TYR A 358 2.18 4.41 20.45
C TYR A 358 2.43 5.42 19.31
N LEU A 359 1.56 6.41 19.14
CA LEU A 359 1.76 7.47 18.15
C LEU A 359 3.01 8.31 18.45
N LYS A 360 3.28 8.62 19.72
CA LYS A 360 4.51 9.33 20.12
C LYS A 360 5.75 8.51 19.77
N TYR A 361 5.69 7.19 19.94
CA TYR A 361 6.74 6.27 19.52
C TYR A 361 6.96 6.31 18.00
N LEU A 362 5.91 6.13 17.18
CA LEU A 362 6.02 6.20 15.72
C LEU A 362 6.54 7.56 15.25
N ARG A 363 6.04 8.67 15.83
CA ARG A 363 6.51 10.02 15.53
C ARG A 363 7.99 10.23 15.88
N SER A 364 8.51 9.52 16.89
CA SER A 364 9.95 9.57 17.21
C SER A 364 10.81 8.89 16.14
N ILE A 365 10.32 7.79 15.55
CA ILE A 365 10.96 7.13 14.41
C ILE A 365 10.88 8.03 13.17
N LEU A 366 9.71 8.62 12.90
CA LEU A 366 9.54 9.57 11.81
C LEU A 366 10.51 10.75 11.92
N GLN A 367 10.60 11.35 13.11
CA GLN A 367 11.51 12.47 13.33
C GLN A 367 12.96 12.05 13.08
N TYR A 368 13.35 10.83 13.45
CA TYR A 368 14.67 10.31 13.13
C TYR A 368 14.87 10.16 11.62
N THR A 369 13.94 9.55 10.89
CA THR A 369 14.08 9.34 9.44
C THR A 369 14.07 10.64 8.64
N GLU A 370 13.27 11.65 9.04
CA GLU A 370 13.31 13.00 8.46
C GLU A 370 14.68 13.68 8.67
N ASN A 371 15.27 13.52 9.86
CA ASN A 371 16.60 14.04 10.14
C ASN A 371 17.68 13.30 9.35
N MET A 372 17.54 11.98 9.18
CA MET A 372 18.42 11.18 8.32
C MET A 372 18.33 11.62 6.87
N SER A 373 17.13 11.89 6.35
CA SER A 373 16.91 12.41 5.01
C SER A 373 17.61 13.76 4.81
N THR A 374 17.49 14.64 5.80
CA THR A 374 18.20 15.94 5.82
C THR A 374 19.72 15.76 5.84
N CYS A 375 20.25 14.85 6.68
CA CYS A 375 21.69 14.60 6.79
C CYS A 375 22.29 13.95 5.54
N SER A 376 21.50 13.09 4.87
CA SER A 376 21.90 12.37 3.65
C SER A 376 21.79 13.18 2.38
N SER A 377 21.09 14.33 2.40
CA SER A 377 20.97 15.19 1.23
C SER A 377 22.34 15.58 0.66
N PRO A 378 22.48 15.67 -0.69
CA PRO A 378 23.75 16.02 -1.33
C PRO A 378 24.36 17.35 -0.86
N GLN A 379 23.53 18.27 -0.38
CA GLN A 379 23.93 19.59 0.12
C GLN A 379 24.51 19.54 1.54
N ASN A 380 23.95 18.72 2.43
CA ASN A 380 24.36 18.68 3.84
C ASN A 380 25.51 17.70 4.09
N ASN A 381 25.38 16.45 3.63
CA ASN A 381 26.39 15.40 3.78
C ASN A 381 26.95 15.28 5.21
N ARG A 382 26.06 15.19 6.21
CA ARG A 382 26.38 15.19 7.66
C ARG A 382 26.30 13.80 8.28
N TRP A 383 27.16 12.89 7.84
CA TRP A 383 27.12 11.47 8.22
C TRP A 383 27.49 11.21 9.69
N ASP A 384 28.44 11.96 10.24
CA ASP A 384 28.83 11.82 11.66
C ASP A 384 27.65 12.14 12.59
N LYS A 385 26.86 13.17 12.24
CA LYS A 385 25.62 13.52 12.96
C LYS A 385 24.56 12.43 12.80
N ALA A 386 24.45 11.85 11.60
CA ALA A 386 23.49 10.78 11.33
C ALA A 386 23.73 9.58 12.26
N VAL A 387 24.99 9.11 12.35
CA VAL A 387 25.39 8.00 13.24
C VAL A 387 25.14 8.33 14.72
N GLN A 388 25.44 9.55 15.18
CA GLN A 388 25.16 9.96 16.57
C GLN A 388 23.67 9.92 16.91
N MET A 389 22.80 10.34 15.98
CA MET A 389 21.35 10.31 16.17
C MET A 389 20.79 8.89 16.20
N THR A 390 21.47 7.95 15.53
CA THR A 390 21.09 6.53 15.48
C THR A 390 21.09 5.89 16.87
N SER A 391 22.11 6.11 17.70
CA SER A 391 22.14 5.56 19.06
C SER A 391 20.92 5.98 19.89
N THR A 392 20.51 7.24 19.75
CA THR A 392 19.37 7.79 20.49
C THR A 392 18.04 7.13 20.08
N ILE A 393 17.83 6.91 18.78
CA ILE A 393 16.57 6.29 18.32
C ILE A 393 16.55 4.78 18.65
N MET A 394 17.69 4.10 18.57
CA MET A 394 17.79 2.67 18.92
C MET A 394 17.40 2.43 20.37
N LEU A 395 17.87 3.28 21.30
CA LEU A 395 17.46 3.23 22.71
C LEU A 395 15.96 3.48 22.89
N LYS A 396 15.37 4.42 22.15
CA LYS A 396 13.92 4.68 22.21
C LYS A 396 13.10 3.51 21.68
N ILE A 397 13.53 2.89 20.58
CA ILE A 397 12.88 1.70 20.01
C ILE A 397 12.94 0.54 20.99
N LYS A 398 14.11 0.27 21.56
CA LYS A 398 14.29 -0.77 22.58
C LYS A 398 13.40 -0.52 23.79
N ALA A 399 13.47 0.67 24.40
CA ALA A 399 12.71 1.01 25.60
C ALA A 399 11.19 0.94 25.41
N PHE A 400 10.68 1.26 24.21
CA PHE A 400 9.25 1.10 23.90
C PHE A 400 8.85 -0.38 23.84
N ASN A 401 9.64 -1.21 23.17
CA ASN A 401 9.33 -2.64 22.99
C ASN A 401 9.55 -3.47 24.27
N GLU A 402 10.43 -3.04 25.18
CA GLU A 402 10.57 -3.66 26.51
C GLU A 402 9.33 -3.46 27.39
N LYS A 403 8.71 -2.28 27.32
CA LYS A 403 7.53 -1.93 28.11
C LYS A 403 6.26 -2.58 27.58
N ASN A 404 6.15 -2.69 26.25
CA ASN A 404 4.97 -3.23 25.58
C ASN A 404 5.17 -4.72 25.25
N LYS A 405 5.16 -5.58 26.27
CA LYS A 405 5.21 -7.05 26.08
C LYS A 405 3.96 -7.65 25.45
N ALA A 406 2.90 -6.87 25.26
CA ALA A 406 1.67 -7.30 24.60
C ALA A 406 0.90 -6.08 24.05
N VAL A 407 1.05 -5.80 22.75
CA VAL A 407 0.07 -5.07 21.92
C VAL A 407 -0.07 -5.83 20.63
#